data_AF-A0A1V5UFR4-F1
#
_entry.id   AF-A0A1V5UFR4-F1
#
_cell.length_a   1.000
_cell.length_b   1.000
_cell.length_c   1.000
_cell.angle_alpha   90.00
_cell.angle_beta   90.00
_cell.angle_gamma   90.00
#
_symmetry.space_group_name_H-M   'P 1'
#
loop_
_entity.id
_entity.type
_entity.pdbx_description
1 polymer ?
#
loop_
_entity_poly.entity_id
_entity_poly.type
_entity_poly.pdbx_seq_one_letter_code
_entity_poly.pdbx_strand_id
1 'polypeptide(L)'
;MRNGNPIFIREFLSASRAWKTRLVIAAYLSILGALLVILWPTGGVQSVVTEGAQKIFAMFFSVNLALLLLMIPAFSAGAITLERERDTYSALFTTLLTPFNIMSGKLASAILMILIMVVLSMPIAAVCALAGGVDLLFMAKIMLLLLATAVSYGLIGLACSAVCARTGSAILLNYVLVLILAGATWLPSALLSNLLPDFNPVFQVIRSISPFDAILYLLYPDSYKLTTLVELSSAATPYTVFLVASCLISGIAFIVFYIRVLRPEVKSGKVKGEIYTDARKAIKRKLTFPFYLLDPLRRKKPIGRFSNPIFVAEMRSKLFSNPNFVIRTVSVIFILSLVLLTLLSIQLGDEIYAGSVRMVAIIFQIGIVALLAPGVSSGLITDEMTGGTFTALRMTPVSPFTVIFGKLKATFFYALIFLISSIFILLAMAYLEPTTSFPDKSVLDPSFFPELWKKIRTEPEWFSNFCYTYRTLGVWIIILLLSTMTFLSAGLLASSFARSTPVATAVAYAITGILCIVTLLPIPLEEKFSHGMSNFLLAFNPIVAAMQVTSDSFKNYPGLWIQNIFTLLGLNLCFLSVSVARVCWLFRKQT
;
A
#
# COMPACT_ATOMS: atom_id res chain seq x y z
N MET A 1 33.25 -32.29 -6.89
CA MET A 1 32.60 -30.99 -6.59
C MET A 1 33.62 -29.87 -6.29
N ARG A 2 34.75 -29.79 -7.01
CA ARG A 2 35.89 -28.90 -6.68
C ARG A 2 35.86 -27.53 -7.38
N ASN A 3 34.91 -27.28 -8.30
CA ASN A 3 34.88 -26.07 -9.16
C ASN A 3 33.63 -25.19 -9.00
N GLY A 4 32.70 -25.51 -8.10
CA GLY A 4 31.49 -24.71 -7.88
C GLY A 4 31.71 -23.63 -6.83
N ASN A 5 31.15 -22.44 -7.02
CA ASN A 5 31.21 -21.37 -6.03
C ASN A 5 30.60 -21.86 -4.69
N PRO A 6 31.38 -21.96 -3.59
CA PRO A 6 30.93 -22.57 -2.35
C PRO A 6 29.79 -21.79 -1.67
N ILE A 7 29.76 -20.47 -1.88
CA ILE A 7 28.70 -19.60 -1.35
C ILE A 7 27.37 -19.94 -2.00
N PHE A 8 27.35 -20.10 -3.33
CA PHE A 8 26.15 -20.45 -4.07
C PHE A 8 25.53 -21.75 -3.57
N ILE A 9 26.34 -22.82 -3.43
CA ILE A 9 25.86 -24.13 -2.98
C ILE A 9 25.30 -24.04 -1.55
N ARG A 10 26.01 -23.35 -0.64
CA ARG A 10 25.57 -23.16 0.74
C ARG A 10 24.25 -22.40 0.81
N GLU A 11 24.13 -21.27 0.13
CA GLU A 11 22.94 -20.42 0.15
C GLU A 11 21.75 -21.12 -0.48
N PHE A 12 21.94 -21.76 -1.64
CA PHE A 12 20.89 -22.50 -2.32
C PHE A 12 20.34 -23.65 -1.46
N LEU A 13 21.22 -24.47 -0.87
CA LEU A 13 20.81 -25.58 -0.01
C LEU A 13 20.15 -25.09 1.28
N SER A 14 20.67 -24.02 1.89
CA SER A 14 20.08 -23.38 3.07
C SER A 14 18.66 -22.87 2.78
N ALA A 15 18.49 -22.15 1.67
CA ALA A 15 17.21 -21.60 1.25
C ALA A 15 16.20 -22.70 0.89
N SER A 16 16.62 -23.73 0.16
CA SER A 16 15.77 -24.85 -0.25
C SER A 16 15.32 -25.73 0.93
N ARG A 17 16.22 -26.01 1.88
CA ARG A 17 15.91 -26.86 3.05
C ARG A 17 15.09 -26.15 4.11
N ALA A 18 15.11 -24.81 4.14
CA ALA A 18 14.35 -24.03 5.11
C ALA A 18 12.84 -24.37 5.03
N TRP A 19 12.27 -24.78 6.16
CA TRP A 19 10.84 -25.11 6.26
C TRP A 19 9.94 -23.96 5.78
N LYS A 20 10.32 -22.72 6.10
CA LYS A 20 9.61 -21.51 5.67
C LYS A 20 9.53 -21.41 4.16
N THR A 21 10.64 -21.64 3.46
CA THR A 21 10.69 -21.58 2.00
C THR A 21 9.82 -22.65 1.35
N ARG A 22 9.86 -23.88 1.88
CA ARG A 22 8.99 -24.98 1.42
C ARG A 22 7.52 -24.63 1.59
N LEU A 23 7.14 -24.04 2.73
CA LEU A 23 5.78 -23.55 2.94
C LEU A 23 5.38 -22.43 1.97
N VAL A 24 6.27 -21.49 1.69
CA VAL A 24 6.00 -20.38 0.75
C VAL A 24 5.79 -20.90 -0.68
N ILE A 25 6.65 -21.81 -1.15
CA ILE A 25 6.51 -22.42 -2.47
C ILE A 25 5.23 -23.28 -2.54
N ALA A 26 4.95 -24.06 -1.50
CA ALA A 26 3.72 -24.86 -1.43
C ALA A 26 2.47 -23.97 -1.45
N ALA A 27 2.49 -22.84 -0.74
CA ALA A 27 1.39 -21.87 -0.74
C ALA A 27 1.23 -21.20 -2.12
N TYR A 28 2.33 -20.84 -2.78
CA TYR A 28 2.31 -20.29 -4.14
C TYR A 28 1.64 -21.27 -5.12
N LEU A 29 2.05 -22.54 -5.11
CA LEU A 29 1.48 -23.57 -5.98
C LEU A 29 0.05 -23.94 -5.59
N SER A 30 -0.28 -23.97 -4.30
CA SER A 30 -1.63 -24.29 -3.85
C SER A 30 -2.62 -23.19 -4.23
N ILE A 31 -2.23 -21.92 -4.18
CA ILE A 31 -3.09 -20.81 -4.61
C ILE A 31 -3.32 -20.89 -6.11
N LEU A 32 -2.27 -21.11 -6.92
CA LEU A 32 -2.42 -21.28 -8.38
C LEU A 32 -3.25 -22.51 -8.76
N GLY A 33 -3.03 -23.64 -8.07
CA GLY A 33 -3.81 -24.86 -8.27
C GLY A 33 -5.26 -24.72 -7.84
N ALA A 34 -5.52 -24.11 -6.68
CA ALA A 34 -6.87 -23.82 -6.20
C ALA A 34 -7.59 -22.86 -7.15
N LEU A 35 -6.89 -21.85 -7.67
CA LEU A 35 -7.43 -20.95 -8.68
C LEU A 35 -7.85 -21.73 -9.94
N LEU A 36 -7.02 -22.63 -10.44
CA LEU A 36 -7.36 -23.49 -11.57
C LEU A 36 -8.59 -24.36 -11.29
N VAL A 37 -8.67 -24.98 -10.12
CA VAL A 37 -9.83 -25.81 -9.73
C VAL A 37 -11.09 -24.97 -9.61
N ILE A 38 -11.02 -23.80 -8.97
CA ILE A 38 -12.15 -22.88 -8.83
C ILE A 38 -12.61 -22.42 -10.20
N LEU A 39 -11.69 -22.07 -11.10
CA LEU A 39 -12.01 -21.61 -12.45
C LEU A 39 -12.40 -22.71 -13.43
N TRP A 40 -12.25 -23.98 -13.06
CA TRP A 40 -12.61 -25.07 -13.95
C TRP A 40 -14.11 -25.04 -14.28
N PRO A 41 -14.49 -25.02 -15.57
CA PRO A 41 -15.89 -24.89 -15.96
C PRO A 41 -16.70 -26.12 -15.51
N THR A 42 -17.85 -25.88 -14.89
CA THR A 42 -18.78 -26.92 -14.41
C THR A 42 -19.59 -27.56 -15.55
N GLY A 43 -19.66 -26.92 -16.72
CA GLY A 43 -20.41 -27.34 -17.89
C GLY A 43 -19.62 -28.19 -18.90
N GLY A 44 -18.87 -29.20 -18.47
CA GLY A 44 -18.26 -30.23 -19.33
C GLY A 44 -17.30 -29.76 -20.43
N VAL A 45 -16.61 -30.71 -21.07
CA VAL A 45 -15.55 -30.48 -22.08
C VAL A 45 -16.05 -29.73 -23.34
N GLN A 46 -17.35 -29.65 -23.59
CA GLN A 46 -17.93 -29.09 -24.82
C GLN A 46 -18.19 -27.57 -24.79
N SER A 47 -18.23 -26.91 -23.61
CA SER A 47 -18.38 -25.44 -23.51
C SER A 47 -17.04 -24.67 -23.56
N VAL A 48 -15.93 -25.41 -23.69
CA VAL A 48 -14.55 -24.92 -23.64
C VAL A 48 -14.12 -24.22 -24.94
N VAL A 49 -14.91 -24.34 -26.02
CA VAL A 49 -14.41 -24.06 -27.39
C VAL A 49 -14.32 -22.58 -27.78
N THR A 50 -14.91 -21.60 -27.06
CA THR A 50 -14.87 -20.22 -27.64
C THR A 50 -14.68 -19.02 -26.71
N GLU A 51 -15.07 -19.04 -25.42
CA GLU A 51 -14.85 -17.86 -24.55
C GLU A 51 -14.39 -18.16 -23.13
N GLY A 52 -14.90 -19.24 -22.51
CA GLY A 52 -14.56 -19.57 -21.13
C GLY A 52 -13.07 -19.89 -20.93
N ALA A 53 -12.46 -20.61 -21.88
CA ALA A 53 -11.09 -21.07 -21.76
C ALA A 53 -10.06 -19.93 -21.86
N GLN A 54 -10.30 -18.94 -22.74
CA GLN A 54 -9.47 -17.75 -22.85
C GLN A 54 -9.52 -16.89 -21.57
N LYS A 55 -10.71 -16.75 -20.97
CA LYS A 55 -10.87 -16.04 -19.67
C LYS A 55 -10.10 -16.74 -18.55
N ILE A 56 -10.15 -18.07 -18.48
CA ILE A 56 -9.39 -18.86 -17.49
C ILE A 56 -7.88 -18.66 -17.68
N PHE A 57 -7.41 -18.77 -18.92
CA PHE A 57 -6.01 -18.55 -19.27
C PHE A 57 -5.54 -17.15 -18.86
N ALA A 58 -6.31 -16.12 -19.19
CA ALA A 58 -5.98 -14.74 -18.88
C ALA A 58 -5.97 -14.45 -17.38
N MET A 59 -6.96 -14.94 -16.62
CA MET A 59 -6.99 -14.80 -15.17
C MET A 59 -5.83 -15.55 -14.51
N PHE A 60 -5.52 -16.76 -14.96
CA PHE A 60 -4.39 -17.54 -14.43
C PHE A 60 -3.07 -16.79 -14.57
N PHE A 61 -2.75 -16.29 -15.76
CA PHE A 61 -1.49 -15.60 -16.00
C PHE A 61 -1.40 -14.24 -15.29
N SER A 62 -2.51 -13.51 -15.21
CA SER A 62 -2.60 -12.25 -14.47
C SER A 62 -2.36 -12.46 -12.97
N VAL A 63 -2.99 -13.48 -12.38
CA VAL A 63 -2.79 -13.83 -10.96
C VAL A 63 -1.39 -14.38 -10.72
N ASN A 64 -0.88 -15.24 -11.62
CA ASN A 64 0.48 -15.75 -11.53
C ASN A 64 1.51 -14.61 -11.49
N LEU A 65 1.37 -13.63 -12.37
CA LEU A 65 2.23 -12.45 -12.39
C LEU A 65 2.15 -11.65 -11.08
N ALA A 66 0.94 -11.41 -10.57
CA ALA A 66 0.76 -10.70 -9.30
C ALA A 66 1.39 -11.46 -8.12
N LEU A 67 1.20 -12.78 -8.06
CA LEU A 67 1.71 -13.63 -6.99
C LEU A 67 3.24 -13.77 -7.07
N LEU A 68 3.79 -13.81 -8.29
CA LEU A 68 5.24 -13.77 -8.53
C LEU A 68 5.85 -12.46 -8.01
N LEU A 69 5.29 -11.30 -8.38
CA LEU A 69 5.77 -9.99 -7.91
C LEU A 69 5.71 -9.85 -6.38
N LEU A 70 4.71 -10.46 -5.74
CA LEU A 70 4.61 -10.50 -4.29
C LEU A 70 5.70 -11.37 -3.64
N MET A 71 6.09 -12.47 -4.28
CA MET A 71 7.06 -13.42 -3.70
C MET A 71 8.52 -13.02 -3.94
N ILE A 72 8.84 -12.32 -5.03
CA ILE A 72 10.22 -11.92 -5.37
C ILE A 72 10.96 -11.22 -4.22
N PRO A 73 10.36 -10.23 -3.51
CA PRO A 73 11.04 -9.55 -2.41
C PRO A 73 11.40 -10.46 -1.23
N ALA A 74 10.62 -11.52 -0.99
CA ALA A 74 10.87 -12.45 0.10
C ALA A 74 12.18 -13.24 -0.08
N PHE A 75 12.59 -13.50 -1.33
CA PHE A 75 13.79 -14.27 -1.64
C PHE A 75 15.01 -13.41 -1.98
N SER A 76 14.82 -12.22 -2.56
CA SER A 76 15.92 -11.36 -3.02
C SER A 76 16.39 -10.31 -2.01
N ALA A 77 15.46 -9.64 -1.32
CA ALA A 77 15.77 -8.46 -0.50
C ALA A 77 16.57 -8.79 0.78
N GLY A 78 16.52 -10.05 1.24
CA GLY A 78 17.25 -10.54 2.41
C GLY A 78 18.69 -10.98 2.15
N ALA A 79 19.12 -11.09 0.89
CA ALA A 79 20.34 -11.83 0.53
C ALA A 79 21.64 -11.29 1.18
N ILE A 80 21.76 -9.98 1.38
CA ILE A 80 22.91 -9.35 2.05
C ILE A 80 22.55 -8.93 3.47
N THR A 81 21.38 -8.35 3.65
CA THR A 81 20.94 -7.82 4.94
C THR A 81 20.86 -8.89 6.04
N LEU A 82 20.54 -10.14 5.70
CA LEU A 82 20.55 -11.24 6.68
C LEU A 82 21.96 -11.53 7.24
N GLU A 83 23.01 -11.36 6.43
CA GLU A 83 24.38 -11.52 6.90
C GLU A 83 24.88 -10.31 7.69
N ARG A 84 24.42 -9.10 7.31
CA ARG A 84 24.69 -7.87 8.07
C ARG A 84 24.06 -7.93 9.46
N GLU A 85 22.81 -8.39 9.56
CA GLU A 85 22.13 -8.53 10.85
C GLU A 85 22.71 -9.63 11.74
N ARG A 86 23.44 -10.59 11.16
CA ARG A 86 24.16 -11.64 11.90
C ARG A 86 25.62 -11.29 12.19
N ASP A 87 26.06 -10.07 11.84
CA ASP A 87 27.45 -9.62 11.93
C ASP A 87 28.46 -10.53 11.20
N THR A 88 27.97 -11.33 10.25
CA THR A 88 28.79 -12.25 9.44
C THR A 88 29.33 -11.61 8.17
N TYR A 89 28.78 -10.46 7.76
CA TYR A 89 29.18 -9.77 6.53
C TYR A 89 30.64 -9.28 6.58
N SER A 90 31.10 -8.74 7.70
CA SER A 90 32.49 -8.32 7.91
C SER A 90 33.45 -9.51 7.95
N ALA A 91 33.05 -10.61 8.57
CA ALA A 91 33.80 -11.86 8.60
C ALA A 91 33.90 -12.52 7.20
N LEU A 92 32.98 -12.23 6.28
CA LEU A 92 33.07 -12.75 4.91
C LEU A 92 34.27 -12.16 4.14
N PHE A 93 34.61 -10.89 4.41
CA PHE A 93 35.76 -10.21 3.80
C PHE A 93 37.12 -10.65 4.38
N THR A 94 37.14 -11.40 5.48
CA THR A 94 38.38 -11.98 6.02
C THR A 94 38.67 -13.37 5.47
N THR A 95 37.76 -13.93 4.65
CA THR A 95 37.94 -15.24 4.00
C THR A 95 38.83 -15.15 2.76
N LEU A 96 39.36 -16.29 2.31
CA LEU A 96 40.17 -16.42 1.08
C LEU A 96 39.34 -16.28 -0.23
N LEU A 97 38.08 -15.85 -0.15
CA LEU A 97 37.20 -15.71 -1.31
C LEU A 97 37.33 -14.32 -1.91
N THR A 98 37.46 -14.25 -3.24
CA THR A 98 37.47 -12.97 -3.95
C THR A 98 36.09 -12.27 -3.83
N PRO A 99 36.05 -10.92 -3.79
CA PRO A 99 34.77 -10.18 -3.76
C PRO A 99 33.83 -10.55 -4.91
N PHE A 100 34.38 -10.87 -6.08
CA PHE A 100 33.62 -11.33 -7.24
C PHE A 100 32.95 -12.68 -7.02
N ASN A 101 33.62 -13.64 -6.35
CA ASN A 101 33.02 -14.93 -5.99
C ASN A 101 31.90 -14.74 -4.96
N ILE A 102 32.05 -13.82 -4.01
CA ILE A 102 30.98 -13.50 -3.05
C ILE A 102 29.75 -12.94 -3.78
N MET A 103 29.98 -11.95 -4.63
CA MET A 103 28.92 -11.26 -5.37
C MET A 103 28.16 -12.22 -6.30
N SER A 104 28.87 -12.94 -7.16
CA SER A 104 28.28 -13.88 -8.12
C SER A 104 27.54 -15.02 -7.42
N GLY A 105 28.05 -15.49 -6.27
CA GLY A 105 27.41 -16.53 -5.47
C GLY A 105 26.05 -16.10 -4.94
N LYS A 106 25.97 -14.90 -4.36
CA LYS A 106 24.72 -14.33 -3.83
C LYS A 106 23.71 -13.99 -4.93
N LEU A 107 24.20 -13.44 -6.04
CA LEU A 107 23.35 -13.10 -7.17
C LEU A 107 22.75 -14.37 -7.80
N ALA A 108 23.59 -15.37 -8.08
CA ALA A 108 23.14 -16.64 -8.66
C ALA A 108 22.17 -17.38 -7.75
N SER A 109 22.42 -17.44 -6.44
CA SER A 109 21.52 -18.13 -5.50
C SER A 109 20.14 -17.46 -5.42
N ALA A 110 20.10 -16.12 -5.41
CA ALA A 110 18.84 -15.37 -5.35
C ALA A 110 18.04 -15.49 -6.66
N ILE A 111 18.68 -15.32 -7.82
CA ILE A 111 18.02 -15.43 -9.13
C ILE A 111 17.53 -16.86 -9.37
N LEU A 112 18.34 -17.87 -9.07
CA LEU A 112 17.95 -19.27 -9.25
C LEU A 112 16.71 -19.62 -8.42
N MET A 113 16.60 -19.11 -7.20
CA MET A 113 15.45 -19.38 -6.35
C MET A 113 14.15 -18.84 -6.93
N ILE A 114 14.20 -17.65 -7.53
CA ILE A 114 13.06 -17.04 -8.22
C ILE A 114 12.76 -17.81 -9.52
N LEU A 115 13.78 -18.21 -10.27
CA LEU A 115 13.63 -18.97 -11.51
C LEU A 115 12.98 -20.34 -11.25
N ILE A 116 13.30 -20.99 -10.14
CA ILE A 116 12.61 -22.22 -9.71
C ILE A 116 11.11 -21.97 -9.51
N MET A 117 10.69 -20.82 -8.97
CA MET A 117 9.26 -20.52 -8.85
C MET A 117 8.57 -20.40 -10.21
N VAL A 118 9.21 -19.72 -11.17
CA VAL A 118 8.69 -19.61 -12.55
C VAL A 118 8.56 -20.99 -13.19
N VAL A 119 9.61 -21.82 -13.08
CA VAL A 119 9.61 -23.19 -13.63
C VAL A 119 8.56 -24.07 -12.95
N LEU A 120 8.37 -23.96 -11.63
CA LEU A 120 7.34 -24.70 -10.90
C LEU A 120 5.91 -24.29 -11.29
N SER A 121 5.71 -23.08 -11.81
CA SER A 121 4.42 -22.64 -12.35
C SER A 121 4.15 -23.18 -13.76
N MET A 122 5.19 -23.64 -14.48
CA MET A 122 5.10 -24.10 -15.87
C MET A 122 4.15 -25.29 -16.08
N PRO A 123 4.12 -26.35 -15.23
CA PRO A 123 3.19 -27.46 -15.41
C PRO A 123 1.73 -27.02 -15.31
N ILE A 124 1.41 -26.14 -14.36
CA ILE A 124 0.06 -25.60 -14.18
C ILE A 124 -0.31 -24.74 -15.39
N ALA A 125 0.63 -23.92 -15.86
CA ALA A 125 0.47 -23.11 -17.04
C ALA A 125 0.26 -23.95 -18.32
N ALA A 126 0.93 -25.11 -18.44
CA ALA A 126 0.74 -26.04 -19.55
C ALA A 126 -0.66 -26.65 -19.57
N VAL A 127 -1.22 -27.01 -18.41
CA VAL A 127 -2.62 -27.47 -18.31
C VAL A 127 -3.60 -26.38 -18.75
N CYS A 128 -3.37 -25.12 -18.33
CA CYS A 128 -4.18 -23.99 -18.79
C CYS A 128 -4.07 -23.75 -20.30
N ALA A 129 -2.86 -23.90 -20.88
CA ALA A 129 -2.64 -23.73 -22.32
C ALA A 129 -3.35 -24.81 -23.15
N LEU A 130 -3.31 -26.06 -22.68
CA LEU A 130 -4.05 -27.17 -23.29
C LEU A 130 -5.57 -26.96 -23.24
N ALA A 131 -6.08 -26.40 -22.14
CA ALA A 131 -7.51 -26.08 -22.01
C ALA A 131 -7.90 -24.87 -22.88
N GLY A 132 -7.01 -23.89 -23.04
CA GLY A 132 -7.26 -22.62 -23.76
C GLY A 132 -7.10 -22.68 -25.27
N GLY A 133 -6.57 -23.76 -25.84
CA GLY A 133 -6.32 -23.86 -27.29
C GLY A 133 -5.33 -22.82 -27.82
N VAL A 134 -4.30 -22.51 -27.02
CA VAL A 134 -3.41 -21.37 -27.26
C VAL A 134 -2.17 -21.76 -28.08
N ASP A 135 -1.77 -20.89 -29.01
CA ASP A 135 -0.56 -21.10 -29.84
C ASP A 135 0.74 -21.17 -29.00
N LEU A 136 1.66 -22.03 -29.40
CA LEU A 136 2.91 -22.31 -28.67
C LEU A 136 3.82 -21.08 -28.63
N LEU A 137 3.82 -20.27 -29.70
CA LEU A 137 4.61 -19.05 -29.78
C LEU A 137 4.10 -17.98 -28.81
N PHE A 138 2.79 -17.90 -28.63
CA PHE A 138 2.16 -17.00 -27.67
C PHE A 138 2.49 -17.40 -26.22
N MET A 139 2.44 -18.70 -25.92
CA MET A 139 2.86 -19.23 -24.62
C MET A 139 4.34 -18.90 -24.31
N ALA A 140 5.22 -19.04 -25.30
CA ALA A 140 6.63 -18.68 -25.16
C ALA A 140 6.82 -17.18 -24.84
N LYS A 141 6.04 -16.28 -25.48
CA LYS A 141 6.08 -14.83 -25.20
C LYS A 141 5.72 -14.50 -23.76
N ILE A 142 4.66 -15.12 -23.22
CA ILE A 142 4.22 -14.91 -21.83
C ILE A 142 5.24 -15.49 -20.84
N MET A 143 5.80 -16.67 -21.12
CA MET A 143 6.86 -17.25 -20.29
C MET A 143 8.11 -16.38 -20.27
N LEU A 144 8.50 -15.81 -21.41
CA LEU A 144 9.62 -14.87 -21.48
C LEU A 144 9.33 -13.60 -20.67
N LEU A 145 8.10 -13.09 -20.70
CA LEU A 145 7.68 -11.95 -19.86
C LEU A 145 7.77 -12.28 -18.36
N LEU A 146 7.29 -13.44 -17.92
CA LEU A 146 7.42 -13.90 -16.53
C LEU A 146 8.88 -14.08 -16.11
N LEU A 147 9.75 -14.53 -17.01
CA LEU A 147 11.18 -14.67 -16.74
C LEU A 147 11.86 -13.28 -16.65
N ALA A 148 11.55 -12.37 -17.56
CA ALA A 148 12.08 -11.01 -17.57
C ALA A 148 11.68 -10.24 -16.30
N THR A 149 10.42 -10.37 -15.86
CA THR A 149 9.95 -9.83 -14.57
C THR A 149 10.69 -10.45 -13.38
N ALA A 150 10.77 -11.77 -13.31
CA ALA A 150 11.50 -12.47 -12.25
C ALA A 150 12.94 -11.95 -12.07
N VAL A 151 13.67 -11.80 -13.18
CA VAL A 151 15.07 -11.35 -13.16
C VAL A 151 15.18 -9.87 -12.81
N SER A 152 14.42 -9.00 -13.48
CA SER A 152 14.47 -7.55 -13.26
C SER A 152 14.13 -7.17 -11.82
N TYR A 153 12.98 -7.61 -11.30
CA TYR A 153 12.56 -7.32 -9.92
C TYR A 153 13.41 -8.06 -8.88
N GLY A 154 13.95 -9.24 -9.22
CA GLY A 154 14.91 -9.95 -8.38
C GLY A 154 16.22 -9.16 -8.18
N LEU A 155 16.75 -8.56 -9.25
CA LEU A 155 17.93 -7.70 -9.19
C LEU A 155 17.66 -6.39 -8.45
N ILE A 156 16.48 -5.79 -8.61
CA ILE A 156 16.06 -4.64 -7.80
C ILE A 156 16.07 -5.02 -6.32
N GLY A 157 15.53 -6.19 -5.95
CA GLY A 157 15.56 -6.67 -4.57
C GLY A 157 16.97 -6.87 -4.03
N LEU A 158 17.89 -7.41 -4.84
CA LEU A 158 19.31 -7.52 -4.49
C LEU A 158 19.95 -6.14 -4.27
N ALA A 159 19.67 -5.17 -5.15
CA ALA A 159 20.15 -3.79 -5.01
C ALA A 159 19.61 -3.14 -3.72
N CYS A 160 18.34 -3.35 -3.38
CA CYS A 160 17.74 -2.91 -2.11
C CYS A 160 18.45 -3.53 -0.91
N SER A 161 18.78 -4.83 -0.99
CA SER A 161 19.53 -5.55 0.04
C SER A 161 20.93 -4.94 0.26
N ALA A 162 21.61 -4.55 -0.81
CA ALA A 162 22.93 -3.93 -0.73
C ALA A 162 22.88 -2.51 -0.14
N VAL A 163 21.82 -1.75 -0.38
CA VAL A 163 21.66 -0.37 0.09
C VAL A 163 21.23 -0.28 1.57
N CYS A 164 20.37 -1.18 2.03
CA CYS A 164 19.80 -1.14 3.37
C CYS A 164 20.65 -1.84 4.43
N ALA A 165 20.64 -1.34 5.67
CA ALA A 165 21.35 -1.95 6.80
C ALA A 165 20.55 -3.07 7.50
N ARG A 166 19.21 -3.01 7.46
CA ARG A 166 18.31 -3.98 8.10
C ARG A 166 17.48 -4.73 7.06
N THR A 167 17.16 -5.99 7.32
CA THR A 167 16.34 -6.86 6.46
C THR A 167 14.94 -6.29 6.27
N GLY A 168 14.33 -5.84 7.36
CA GLY A 168 13.00 -5.24 7.32
C GLY A 168 12.90 -4.00 6.42
N SER A 169 13.92 -3.13 6.44
CA SER A 169 13.91 -1.94 5.58
C SER A 169 14.22 -2.28 4.12
N ALA A 170 15.06 -3.28 3.85
CA ALA A 170 15.30 -3.77 2.49
C ALA A 170 14.05 -4.36 1.85
N ILE A 171 13.32 -5.20 2.59
CA ILE A 171 12.08 -5.83 2.12
C ILE A 171 11.03 -4.75 1.83
N LEU A 172 10.83 -3.80 2.74
CA LEU A 172 9.86 -2.72 2.55
C LEU A 172 10.20 -1.84 1.34
N LEU A 173 11.47 -1.45 1.19
CA LEU A 173 11.91 -0.64 0.05
C LEU A 173 11.69 -1.39 -1.27
N ASN A 174 11.96 -2.69 -1.31
CA ASN A 174 11.72 -3.49 -2.50
C ASN A 174 10.22 -3.57 -2.85
N TYR A 175 9.34 -3.80 -1.88
CA TYR A 175 7.88 -3.78 -2.13
C TYR A 175 7.40 -2.42 -2.64
N VAL A 176 7.92 -1.32 -2.11
CA VAL A 176 7.60 0.03 -2.59
C VAL A 176 8.06 0.21 -4.05
N LEU A 177 9.27 -0.23 -4.40
CA LEU A 177 9.74 -0.18 -5.79
C LEU A 177 8.91 -1.06 -6.73
N VAL A 178 8.52 -2.26 -6.30
CA VAL A 178 7.61 -3.14 -7.05
C VAL A 178 6.29 -2.42 -7.31
N LEU A 179 5.66 -1.81 -6.29
CA LEU A 179 4.41 -1.07 -6.42
C LEU A 179 4.54 0.13 -7.38
N ILE A 180 5.63 0.89 -7.29
CA ILE A 180 5.86 2.05 -8.15
C ILE A 180 6.03 1.62 -9.62
N LEU A 181 6.89 0.63 -9.87
CA LEU A 181 7.23 0.21 -11.24
C LEU A 181 6.11 -0.60 -11.89
N ALA A 182 5.44 -1.48 -11.14
CA ALA A 182 4.40 -2.34 -11.68
C ALA A 182 3.01 -1.70 -11.67
N GLY A 183 2.68 -0.92 -10.63
CA GLY A 183 1.34 -0.35 -10.45
C GLY A 183 1.25 1.14 -10.79
N ALA A 184 2.10 1.98 -10.19
CA ALA A 184 1.94 3.44 -10.29
C ALA A 184 2.16 4.01 -11.71
N THR A 185 2.85 3.27 -12.57
CA THR A 185 3.05 3.57 -14.00
C THR A 185 1.75 3.66 -14.81
N TRP A 186 0.63 3.11 -14.31
CA TRP A 186 -0.68 3.22 -14.94
C TRP A 186 -1.32 4.61 -14.75
N LEU A 187 -1.05 5.27 -13.63
CA LEU A 187 -1.72 6.51 -13.22
C LEU A 187 -1.58 7.65 -14.25
N PRO A 188 -0.40 7.93 -14.84
CA PRO A 188 -0.27 9.01 -15.81
C PRO A 188 -1.14 8.80 -17.04
N SER A 189 -1.15 7.59 -17.59
CA SER A 189 -1.98 7.26 -18.76
C SER A 189 -3.47 7.31 -18.45
N ALA A 190 -3.87 6.93 -17.23
CA ALA A 190 -5.26 6.92 -16.84
C ALA A 190 -5.80 8.32 -16.54
N LEU A 191 -4.96 9.24 -16.04
CA LEU A 191 -5.40 10.54 -15.52
C LEU A 191 -5.07 11.73 -16.43
N LEU A 192 -3.98 11.68 -17.20
CA LEU A 192 -3.50 12.82 -17.99
C LEU A 192 -3.80 12.70 -19.49
N SER A 193 -4.33 11.57 -19.97
CA SER A 193 -4.51 11.31 -21.40
C SER A 193 -5.43 12.30 -22.12
N ASN A 194 -6.45 12.77 -21.41
CA ASN A 194 -7.45 13.69 -21.96
C ASN A 194 -7.02 15.16 -21.81
N LEU A 195 -6.12 15.45 -20.85
CA LEU A 195 -5.65 16.80 -20.54
C LEU A 195 -4.49 17.26 -21.40
N LEU A 196 -3.59 16.33 -21.74
CA LEU A 196 -2.36 16.60 -22.49
C LEU A 196 -2.26 15.63 -23.67
N PRO A 197 -3.10 15.79 -24.71
CA PRO A 197 -3.15 14.85 -25.84
C PRO A 197 -1.80 14.73 -26.56
N ASP A 198 -1.01 15.80 -26.62
CA ASP A 198 0.33 15.80 -27.22
C ASP A 198 1.34 14.88 -26.49
N PHE A 199 1.12 14.61 -25.20
CA PHE A 199 2.00 13.76 -24.38
C PHE A 199 1.51 12.31 -24.25
N ASN A 200 0.40 11.94 -24.89
CA ASN A 200 -0.12 10.58 -24.92
C ASN A 200 0.91 9.48 -25.29
N PRO A 201 1.81 9.65 -26.30
CA PRO A 201 2.81 8.62 -26.58
C PRO A 201 3.79 8.42 -25.40
N VAL A 202 4.12 9.48 -24.67
CA VAL A 202 5.00 9.40 -23.49
C VAL A 202 4.30 8.66 -22.35
N PHE A 203 3.01 8.94 -22.11
CA PHE A 203 2.25 8.23 -21.08
C PHE A 203 2.08 6.74 -21.39
N GLN A 204 1.93 6.37 -22.66
CA GLN A 204 1.91 4.98 -23.07
C GLN A 204 3.26 4.29 -22.84
N VAL A 205 4.38 4.93 -23.19
CA VAL A 205 5.72 4.38 -22.88
C VAL A 205 5.90 4.17 -21.38
N ILE A 206 5.48 5.12 -20.54
CA ILE A 206 5.53 4.99 -19.07
C ILE A 206 4.68 3.80 -18.60
N ARG A 207 3.47 3.64 -19.14
CA ARG A 207 2.57 2.52 -18.81
C ARG A 207 3.16 1.17 -19.20
N SER A 208 3.80 1.09 -20.37
CA SER A 208 4.44 -0.14 -20.88
C SER A 208 5.70 -0.57 -20.11
N ILE A 209 6.22 0.25 -19.19
CA ILE A 209 7.24 -0.19 -18.22
C ILE A 209 6.67 -1.22 -17.24
N SER A 210 5.35 -1.20 -17.01
CA SER A 210 4.72 -2.20 -16.14
C SER A 210 4.59 -3.56 -16.81
N PRO A 211 4.84 -4.65 -16.08
CA PRO A 211 4.59 -6.00 -16.58
C PRO A 211 3.09 -6.30 -16.72
N PHE A 212 2.23 -5.63 -15.96
CA PHE A 212 0.78 -5.75 -16.07
C PHE A 212 0.26 -5.18 -17.40
N ASP A 213 0.86 -4.11 -17.94
CA ASP A 213 0.46 -3.59 -19.24
C ASP A 213 0.85 -4.55 -20.37
N ALA A 214 2.08 -5.09 -20.31
CA ALA A 214 2.56 -6.05 -21.28
C ALA A 214 1.75 -7.35 -21.29
N ILE A 215 1.31 -7.85 -20.12
CA ILE A 215 0.47 -9.05 -20.07
C ILE A 215 -0.94 -8.78 -20.59
N LEU A 216 -1.51 -7.59 -20.34
CA LEU A 216 -2.83 -7.23 -20.85
C LEU A 216 -2.83 -7.03 -22.36
N TYR A 217 -1.77 -6.44 -22.92
CA TYR A 217 -1.57 -6.35 -24.36
C TYR A 217 -1.54 -7.74 -25.03
N LEU A 218 -0.89 -8.72 -24.40
CA LEU A 218 -0.86 -10.10 -24.91
C LEU A 218 -2.21 -10.80 -24.74
N LEU A 219 -2.84 -10.70 -23.57
CA LEU A 219 -4.06 -11.45 -23.25
C LEU A 219 -5.32 -10.90 -23.95
N TYR A 220 -5.41 -9.59 -24.14
CA TYR A 220 -6.60 -8.92 -24.70
C TYR A 220 -6.21 -7.88 -25.77
N PRO A 221 -5.69 -8.31 -26.93
CA PRO A 221 -5.20 -7.39 -27.96
C PRO A 221 -6.29 -6.43 -28.47
N ASP A 222 -7.52 -6.92 -28.63
CA ASP A 222 -8.64 -6.13 -29.16
C ASP A 222 -9.13 -5.09 -28.14
N SER A 223 -9.30 -5.49 -26.88
CA SER A 223 -9.66 -4.56 -25.79
C SER A 223 -8.57 -3.52 -25.53
N TYR A 224 -7.29 -3.91 -25.72
CA TYR A 224 -6.17 -3.00 -25.53
C TYR A 224 -6.19 -1.86 -26.54
N LYS A 225 -6.43 -2.16 -27.83
CA LYS A 225 -6.54 -1.15 -28.90
C LYS A 225 -7.64 -0.13 -28.64
N LEU A 226 -8.77 -0.58 -28.09
CA LEU A 226 -9.88 0.31 -27.70
C LEU A 226 -9.53 1.23 -26.53
N THR A 227 -8.60 0.81 -25.66
CA THR A 227 -8.23 1.57 -24.46
C THR A 227 -7.15 2.62 -24.75
N THR A 228 -6.36 2.44 -25.81
CA THR A 228 -5.24 3.31 -26.17
C THR A 228 -5.59 4.25 -27.30
N LEU A 229 -5.56 5.56 -27.04
CA LEU A 229 -5.83 6.61 -28.04
C LEU A 229 -4.76 6.75 -29.13
N VAL A 230 -3.57 6.15 -28.93
CA VAL A 230 -2.43 6.21 -29.84
C VAL A 230 -1.88 4.80 -30.04
N GLU A 231 -1.68 4.36 -31.28
CA GLU A 231 -0.89 3.16 -31.56
C GLU A 231 0.58 3.55 -31.68
N LEU A 232 1.44 3.00 -30.81
CA LEU A 232 2.89 3.12 -31.02
C LEU A 232 3.28 2.46 -32.35
N SER A 233 4.37 2.93 -32.95
CA SER A 233 4.94 2.39 -34.20
C SER A 233 5.01 0.85 -34.22
N SER A 234 4.94 0.23 -35.41
CA SER A 234 4.95 -1.23 -35.60
C SER A 234 6.11 -1.96 -34.92
N ALA A 235 7.24 -1.28 -34.70
CA ALA A 235 8.42 -1.83 -34.01
C ALA A 235 8.36 -1.72 -32.47
N ALA A 236 7.55 -0.81 -31.92
CA ALA A 236 7.51 -0.48 -30.49
C ALA A 236 6.19 -0.92 -29.86
N THR A 237 5.91 -2.22 -29.89
CA THR A 237 4.78 -2.80 -29.16
C THR A 237 4.99 -2.68 -27.63
N PRO A 238 3.93 -2.56 -26.82
CA PRO A 238 4.02 -2.52 -25.35
C PRO A 238 4.86 -3.68 -24.78
N TYR A 239 4.74 -4.87 -25.37
CA TYR A 239 5.55 -6.04 -25.04
C TYR A 239 7.05 -5.80 -25.25
N THR A 240 7.45 -5.30 -26.42
CA THR A 240 8.87 -5.02 -26.71
C THR A 240 9.43 -3.89 -25.85
N VAL A 241 8.63 -2.85 -25.58
CA VAL A 241 9.01 -1.75 -24.69
C VAL A 241 9.26 -2.28 -23.27
N PHE A 242 8.37 -3.15 -22.77
CA PHE A 242 8.54 -3.79 -21.47
C PHE A 242 9.84 -4.61 -21.40
N LEU A 243 10.16 -5.40 -22.42
CA LEU A 243 11.39 -6.20 -22.43
C LEU A 243 12.65 -5.32 -22.41
N VAL A 244 12.69 -4.27 -23.22
CA VAL A 244 13.81 -3.31 -23.23
C VAL A 244 13.92 -2.60 -21.88
N ALA A 245 12.80 -2.12 -21.34
CA ALA A 245 12.76 -1.48 -20.03
C ALA A 245 13.24 -2.42 -18.91
N SER A 246 12.81 -3.69 -18.92
CA SER A 246 13.24 -4.69 -17.93
C SER A 246 14.75 -4.94 -18.00
N CYS A 247 15.33 -4.95 -19.21
CA CYS A 247 16.77 -5.08 -19.41
C CYS A 247 17.51 -3.85 -18.85
N LEU A 248 17.05 -2.63 -19.13
CA LEU A 248 17.65 -1.39 -18.61
C LEU A 248 17.58 -1.32 -17.08
N ILE A 249 16.40 -1.62 -16.51
CA ILE A 249 16.18 -1.62 -15.06
C ILE A 249 17.08 -2.67 -14.39
N SER A 250 17.20 -3.86 -14.99
CA SER A 250 18.09 -4.92 -14.49
C SER A 250 19.56 -4.49 -14.50
N GLY A 251 20.00 -3.79 -15.56
CA GLY A 251 21.36 -3.25 -15.67
C GLY A 251 21.65 -2.20 -14.60
N ILE A 252 20.73 -1.25 -14.38
CA ILE A 252 20.86 -0.23 -13.33
C ILE A 252 20.90 -0.88 -11.94
N ALA A 253 19.99 -1.83 -11.67
CA ALA A 253 19.96 -2.53 -10.39
C ALA A 253 21.24 -3.33 -10.14
N PHE A 254 21.78 -3.99 -11.16
CA PHE A 254 23.06 -4.69 -11.09
C PHE A 254 24.23 -3.74 -10.80
N ILE A 255 24.28 -2.58 -11.45
CA ILE A 255 25.33 -1.56 -11.20
C ILE A 255 25.25 -1.06 -9.75
N VAL A 256 24.05 -0.77 -9.24
CA VAL A 256 23.85 -0.35 -7.83
C VAL A 256 24.30 -1.45 -6.88
N PHE A 257 23.93 -2.70 -7.14
CA PHE A 257 24.36 -3.86 -6.36
C PHE A 257 25.89 -4.00 -6.36
N TYR A 258 26.52 -3.94 -7.53
CA TYR A 258 27.97 -4.04 -7.72
C TYR A 258 28.72 -2.96 -6.90
N ILE A 259 28.33 -1.69 -7.05
CA ILE A 259 28.97 -0.57 -6.36
C ILE A 259 28.80 -0.67 -4.84
N ARG A 260 27.64 -1.11 -4.36
CA ARG A 260 27.31 -1.10 -2.92
C ARG A 260 27.87 -2.31 -2.16
N VAL A 261 27.96 -3.48 -2.79
CA VAL A 261 28.56 -4.67 -2.16
C VAL A 261 30.05 -4.45 -1.86
N LEU A 262 30.74 -3.71 -2.72
CA LEU A 262 32.19 -3.47 -2.61
C LEU A 262 32.55 -2.32 -1.66
N ARG A 263 31.59 -1.54 -1.16
CA ARG A 263 31.87 -0.41 -0.24
C ARG A 263 31.80 -0.86 1.24
N PRO A 264 32.79 -0.50 2.07
CA PRO A 264 32.72 -0.75 3.51
C PRO A 264 31.63 0.08 4.20
N GLU A 265 31.08 -0.43 5.29
CA GLU A 265 30.03 0.26 6.06
C GLU A 265 30.58 1.50 6.77
N VAL A 266 29.98 2.67 6.48
CA VAL A 266 30.20 3.89 7.25
C VAL A 266 29.14 3.94 8.36
N LYS A 267 29.54 3.75 9.62
CA LYS A 267 28.65 3.94 10.76
C LYS A 267 28.26 5.42 10.85
N SER A 268 27.01 5.75 10.51
CA SER A 268 26.49 7.12 10.66
C SER A 268 26.45 7.51 12.14
N GLY A 269 27.20 8.54 12.52
CA GLY A 269 27.17 9.11 13.86
C GLY A 269 25.77 9.63 14.21
N LYS A 270 25.30 9.37 15.43
CA LYS A 270 24.03 9.93 15.93
C LYS A 270 24.19 11.46 16.06
N VAL A 271 23.35 12.22 15.35
CA VAL A 271 23.26 13.67 15.49
C VAL A 271 22.77 13.98 16.91
N LYS A 272 23.66 14.47 17.79
CA LYS A 272 23.28 15.01 19.09
C LYS A 272 22.55 16.33 18.86
N GLY A 273 21.34 16.46 19.39
CA GLY A 273 20.58 17.71 19.32
C GLY A 273 21.32 18.82 20.07
N GLU A 274 21.66 19.90 19.35
CA GLU A 274 22.23 21.11 19.96
C GLU A 274 21.15 21.87 20.74
N ILE A 275 21.44 22.17 22.01
CA ILE A 275 20.63 23.07 22.83
C ILE A 275 21.15 24.49 22.60
N TYR A 276 20.28 25.42 22.19
CA TYR A 276 20.65 26.82 21.93
C TYR A 276 20.38 27.71 23.16
N THR A 277 21.31 28.61 23.47
CA THR A 277 21.18 29.63 24.53
C THR A 277 20.87 31.04 24.02
N ASP A 278 20.90 31.29 22.69
CA ASP A 278 20.78 32.64 22.10
C ASP A 278 19.34 33.18 21.97
N ALA A 279 19.10 34.38 22.54
CA ALA A 279 17.81 35.08 22.53
C ALA A 279 17.35 35.53 21.12
N ARG A 280 18.27 35.99 20.26
CA ARG A 280 17.94 36.39 18.86
C ARG A 280 17.43 35.20 18.03
N LYS A 281 18.01 34.02 18.25
CA LYS A 281 17.62 32.77 17.58
C LYS A 281 16.23 32.29 18.05
N ALA A 282 15.91 32.50 19.33
CA ALA A 282 14.60 32.24 19.90
C ALA A 282 13.51 33.19 19.34
N ILE A 283 13.80 34.49 19.23
CA ILE A 283 12.87 35.49 18.68
C ILE A 283 12.57 35.22 17.19
N LYS A 284 13.61 34.98 16.38
CA LYS A 284 13.45 34.64 14.96
C LYS A 284 12.56 33.41 14.77
N ARG A 285 12.73 32.37 15.59
CA ARG A 285 11.87 31.17 15.55
C ARG A 285 10.45 31.42 16.01
N LYS A 286 10.22 32.28 17.01
CA LYS A 286 8.88 32.63 17.49
C LYS A 286 8.06 33.38 16.43
N LEU A 287 8.73 34.15 15.56
CA LEU A 287 8.10 34.92 14.48
C LEU A 287 8.01 34.17 13.15
N THR A 288 8.70 33.02 12.99
CA THR A 288 8.68 32.26 11.74
C THR A 288 7.57 31.20 11.79
N PHE A 289 6.53 31.35 10.98
CA PHE A 289 5.55 30.28 10.75
C PHE A 289 6.27 29.08 10.10
N PRO A 290 6.14 27.83 10.61
CA PRO A 290 5.17 27.32 11.61
C PRO A 290 5.77 27.04 13.01
N PHE A 291 6.99 27.50 13.30
CA PHE A 291 7.69 27.26 14.58
C PHE A 291 6.98 27.91 15.78
N TYR A 292 6.14 28.93 15.54
CA TYR A 292 5.26 29.51 16.56
C TYR A 292 4.26 28.50 17.17
N LEU A 293 3.76 27.54 16.38
CA LEU A 293 2.84 26.50 16.86
C LEU A 293 3.57 25.26 17.41
N LEU A 294 4.69 24.88 16.81
CA LEU A 294 5.33 23.56 17.00
C LEU A 294 6.83 23.70 17.32
N ASP A 295 7.18 24.25 18.49
CA ASP A 295 8.58 24.39 18.91
C ASP A 295 9.05 23.19 19.76
N PRO A 296 9.90 22.28 19.22
CA PRO A 296 10.37 21.11 19.94
C PRO A 296 11.41 21.39 21.02
N LEU A 297 12.09 22.54 20.94
CA LEU A 297 13.21 22.92 21.80
C LEU A 297 12.80 23.87 22.94
N ARG A 298 11.52 24.29 22.98
CA ARG A 298 10.98 25.12 24.06
C ARG A 298 10.80 24.33 25.36
N ARG A 299 11.13 24.95 26.51
CA ARG A 299 10.88 24.38 27.84
C ARG A 299 9.39 24.06 28.01
N LYS A 300 9.08 22.78 28.19
CA LYS A 300 7.70 22.26 28.20
C LYS A 300 7.09 22.42 29.59
N LYS A 301 5.80 22.80 29.66
CA LYS A 301 5.05 22.91 30.93
C LYS A 301 5.00 21.55 31.66
N PRO A 302 4.86 21.52 32.99
CA PRO A 302 4.62 20.28 33.73
C PRO A 302 3.36 19.55 33.20
N ILE A 303 3.33 18.22 33.33
CA ILE A 303 2.20 17.39 32.87
C ILE A 303 1.01 17.66 33.80
N GLY A 304 -0.16 17.99 33.24
CA GLY A 304 -1.38 18.25 34.01
C GLY A 304 -1.96 16.99 34.65
N ARG A 305 -2.62 17.12 35.80
CA ARG A 305 -3.14 15.99 36.60
C ARG A 305 -4.09 15.05 35.84
N PHE A 306 -4.91 15.57 34.92
CA PHE A 306 -5.88 14.79 34.15
C PHE A 306 -5.37 14.33 32.78
N SER A 307 -4.15 14.69 32.40
CA SER A 307 -3.57 14.29 31.12
C SER A 307 -2.82 12.98 31.25
N ASN A 308 -3.06 12.05 30.33
CA ASN A 308 -2.30 10.80 30.30
C ASN A 308 -0.80 11.12 30.07
N PRO A 309 0.10 10.72 31.00
CA PRO A 309 1.51 11.10 30.94
C PRO A 309 2.21 10.52 29.71
N ILE A 310 1.80 9.34 29.24
CA ILE A 310 2.37 8.67 28.07
C ILE A 310 1.94 9.35 26.78
N PHE A 311 0.67 9.76 26.69
CA PHE A 311 0.20 10.58 25.57
C PHE A 311 1.02 11.87 25.45
N VAL A 312 1.21 12.56 26.58
CA VAL A 312 1.99 13.81 26.61
C VAL A 312 3.46 13.54 26.26
N ALA A 313 4.06 12.44 26.75
CA ALA A 313 5.42 12.05 26.39
C ALA A 313 5.57 11.75 24.89
N GLU A 314 4.63 11.02 24.30
CA GLU A 314 4.64 10.64 22.88
C GLU A 314 4.45 11.87 21.97
N MET A 315 3.49 12.73 22.30
CA MET A 315 3.30 14.02 21.61
C MET A 315 4.58 14.86 21.62
N ARG A 316 5.31 14.83 22.74
CA ARG A 316 6.55 15.60 22.93
C ARG A 316 7.77 15.01 22.22
N SER A 317 7.78 13.71 21.92
CA SER A 317 8.96 12.98 21.46
C SER A 317 8.84 12.44 20.03
N LYS A 318 7.68 11.93 19.60
CA LYS A 318 7.48 11.37 18.25
C LYS A 318 6.98 12.39 17.24
N LEU A 319 5.93 13.16 17.57
CA LEU A 319 5.29 14.08 16.62
C LEU A 319 6.16 15.31 16.29
N PHE A 320 6.92 15.81 17.26
CA PHE A 320 7.70 17.04 17.12
C PHE A 320 9.21 16.84 17.04
N SER A 321 9.73 15.62 16.91
CA SER A 321 11.17 15.45 16.69
C SER A 321 11.62 16.12 15.38
N ASN A 322 10.77 16.10 14.34
CA ASN A 322 10.98 16.79 13.07
C ASN A 322 9.67 17.41 12.52
N PRO A 323 9.23 18.59 13.04
CA PRO A 323 7.97 19.21 12.62
C PRO A 323 7.97 19.55 11.12
N ASN A 324 9.13 19.85 10.54
CA ASN A 324 9.28 20.09 9.10
C ASN A 324 8.90 18.87 8.25
N PHE A 325 9.19 17.65 8.73
CA PHE A 325 8.83 16.43 8.00
C PHE A 325 7.32 16.23 8.00
N VAL A 326 6.68 16.35 9.17
CA VAL A 326 5.23 16.20 9.33
C VAL A 326 4.48 17.20 8.44
N ILE A 327 4.89 18.47 8.45
CA ILE A 327 4.24 19.52 7.65
C ILE A 327 4.46 19.29 6.16
N ARG A 328 5.67 18.87 5.74
CA ARG A 328 5.93 18.49 4.34
C ARG A 328 5.07 17.30 3.91
N THR A 329 4.92 16.27 4.74
CA THR A 329 4.06 15.13 4.40
C THR A 329 2.58 15.52 4.31
N VAL A 330 2.07 16.34 5.23
CA VAL A 330 0.66 16.79 5.21
C VAL A 330 0.40 17.68 4.00
N SER A 331 1.29 18.63 3.71
CA SER A 331 1.16 19.50 2.52
C SER A 331 1.27 18.71 1.22
N VAL A 332 2.20 17.76 1.10
CA VAL A 332 2.30 16.88 -0.08
C VAL A 332 1.02 16.06 -0.25
N ILE A 333 0.47 15.47 0.81
CA ILE A 333 -0.78 14.69 0.73
C ILE A 333 -1.97 15.57 0.36
N PHE A 334 -2.08 16.77 0.94
CA PHE A 334 -3.14 17.71 0.61
C PHE A 334 -3.06 18.16 -0.87
N ILE A 335 -1.87 18.58 -1.33
CA ILE A 335 -1.64 19.00 -2.71
C ILE A 335 -1.91 17.83 -3.67
N LEU A 336 -1.38 16.64 -3.38
CA LEU A 336 -1.56 15.47 -4.22
C LEU A 336 -3.05 15.09 -4.30
N SER A 337 -3.78 15.15 -3.19
CA SER A 337 -5.22 14.88 -3.18
C SER A 337 -6.02 15.92 -3.95
N LEU A 338 -5.66 17.20 -3.85
CA LEU A 338 -6.30 18.28 -4.61
C LEU A 338 -6.05 18.11 -6.10
N VAL A 339 -4.79 17.88 -6.50
CA VAL A 339 -4.39 17.64 -7.89
C VAL A 339 -5.13 16.44 -8.44
N LEU A 340 -5.13 15.29 -7.74
CA LEU A 340 -5.83 14.10 -8.20
C LEU A 340 -7.32 14.37 -8.42
N LEU A 341 -7.97 15.08 -7.50
CA LEU A 341 -9.38 15.43 -7.62
C LEU A 341 -9.64 16.35 -8.81
N THR A 342 -8.81 17.39 -9.00
CA THR A 342 -8.93 18.27 -10.16
C THR A 342 -8.73 17.54 -11.49
N LEU A 343 -7.78 16.60 -11.56
CA LEU A 343 -7.54 15.78 -12.75
C LEU A 343 -8.76 14.89 -13.05
N LEU A 344 -9.30 14.23 -12.02
CA LEU A 344 -10.50 13.41 -12.12
C LEU A 344 -11.73 14.22 -12.55
N SER A 345 -11.92 15.41 -12.00
CA SER A 345 -13.06 16.26 -12.37
C SER A 345 -12.98 16.73 -13.82
N ILE A 346 -11.76 16.96 -14.35
CA ILE A 346 -11.59 17.35 -15.75
C ILE A 346 -11.82 16.15 -16.68
N GLN A 347 -11.41 14.96 -16.25
CA GLN A 347 -11.53 13.76 -17.09
C GLN A 347 -12.94 13.17 -17.16
N LEU A 348 -13.71 13.28 -16.06
CA LEU A 348 -15.10 12.83 -15.96
C LEU A 348 -16.10 13.97 -16.30
N GLY A 349 -15.62 15.03 -16.96
CA GLY A 349 -16.35 16.28 -17.18
C GLY A 349 -17.35 16.28 -18.34
N ASP A 350 -17.47 15.20 -19.10
CA ASP A 350 -18.62 15.03 -20.00
C ASP A 350 -19.83 14.59 -19.18
N GLU A 351 -20.96 15.26 -19.40
CA GLU A 351 -22.19 15.13 -18.62
C GLU A 351 -22.41 13.70 -18.13
N ILE A 352 -22.33 13.48 -16.81
CA ILE A 352 -23.11 12.52 -16.00
C ILE A 352 -22.30 12.00 -14.76
N TYR A 353 -22.88 12.27 -13.58
CA TYR A 353 -22.56 11.85 -12.19
C TYR A 353 -21.42 12.54 -11.43
N ALA A 354 -21.75 13.67 -10.76
CA ALA A 354 -21.03 14.16 -9.57
C ALA A 354 -20.79 13.07 -8.50
N GLY A 355 -21.62 12.01 -8.48
CA GLY A 355 -21.43 10.82 -7.65
C GLY A 355 -20.15 10.04 -7.99
N SER A 356 -19.74 9.95 -9.25
CA SER A 356 -18.53 9.23 -9.67
C SER A 356 -17.26 9.94 -9.19
N VAL A 357 -17.20 11.26 -9.33
CA VAL A 357 -16.06 12.06 -8.82
C VAL A 357 -15.96 11.94 -7.30
N ARG A 358 -17.11 11.98 -6.60
CA ARG A 358 -17.16 11.84 -5.15
C ARG A 358 -16.71 10.46 -4.70
N MET A 359 -17.11 9.41 -5.42
CA MET A 359 -16.71 8.04 -5.16
C MET A 359 -15.18 7.89 -5.21
N VAL A 360 -14.55 8.39 -6.29
CA VAL A 360 -13.09 8.29 -6.44
C VAL A 360 -12.37 9.09 -5.35
N ALA A 361 -12.87 10.28 -5.01
CA ALA A 361 -12.30 11.09 -3.93
C ALA A 361 -12.30 10.34 -2.58
N ILE A 362 -13.37 9.60 -2.23
CA ILE A 362 -13.38 8.79 -1.00
C ILE A 362 -12.44 7.61 -1.09
N ILE A 363 -12.50 6.86 -2.19
CA ILE A 363 -11.68 5.65 -2.37
C ILE A 363 -10.21 6.03 -2.17
N PHE A 364 -9.83 7.17 -2.73
CA PHE A 364 -8.52 7.75 -2.55
C PHE A 364 -8.22 8.11 -1.09
N GLN A 365 -9.14 8.77 -0.38
CA GLN A 365 -8.96 9.14 1.03
C GLN A 365 -8.85 7.91 1.94
N ILE A 366 -9.77 6.95 1.84
CA ILE A 366 -9.73 5.69 2.59
C ILE A 366 -8.46 4.92 2.23
N GLY A 367 -8.05 4.92 0.96
CA GLY A 367 -6.81 4.31 0.47
C GLY A 367 -5.55 4.91 1.09
N ILE A 368 -5.45 6.24 1.16
CA ILE A 368 -4.32 6.92 1.84
C ILE A 368 -4.29 6.53 3.32
N VAL A 369 -5.42 6.56 4.01
CA VAL A 369 -5.48 6.20 5.42
C VAL A 369 -5.09 4.73 5.61
N ALA A 370 -5.59 3.81 4.77
CA ALA A 370 -5.24 2.40 4.80
C ALA A 370 -3.74 2.16 4.57
N LEU A 371 -3.08 3.03 3.80
CA LEU A 371 -1.63 2.99 3.57
C LEU A 371 -0.82 3.61 4.71
N LEU A 372 -1.29 4.68 5.36
CA LEU A 372 -0.50 5.40 6.36
C LEU A 372 -0.72 4.87 7.79
N ALA A 373 -1.96 4.52 8.14
CA ALA A 373 -2.32 4.15 9.51
C ALA A 373 -1.52 2.94 10.04
N PRO A 374 -1.34 1.83 9.29
CA PRO A 374 -0.52 0.70 9.73
C PRO A 374 0.95 1.05 9.97
N GLY A 375 1.52 1.92 9.12
CA GLY A 375 2.92 2.35 9.25
C GLY A 375 3.18 3.13 10.54
N VAL A 376 2.19 3.88 11.01
CA VAL A 376 2.31 4.72 12.21
C VAL A 376 1.96 3.93 13.49
N SER A 377 1.01 2.99 13.42
CA SER A 377 0.54 2.23 14.59
C SER A 377 1.36 0.97 14.90
N SER A 378 2.00 0.37 13.90
CA SER A 378 2.80 -0.86 14.06
C SER A 378 4.04 -0.71 14.95
N GLY A 379 4.55 0.52 15.13
CA GLY A 379 5.66 0.84 16.03
C GLY A 379 5.28 1.03 17.49
N LEU A 380 3.99 1.04 17.85
CA LEU A 380 3.54 1.53 19.16
C LEU A 380 4.17 0.80 20.36
N ILE A 381 4.26 -0.53 20.29
CA ILE A 381 4.84 -1.38 21.34
C ILE A 381 6.21 -1.93 20.90
N THR A 382 6.37 -2.24 19.62
CA THR A 382 7.62 -2.83 19.09
C THR A 382 8.80 -1.88 19.16
N ASP A 383 8.60 -0.56 19.01
CA ASP A 383 9.66 0.44 19.20
C ASP A 383 10.21 0.39 20.63
N GLU A 384 9.33 0.21 21.62
CA GLU A 384 9.73 0.14 23.04
C GLU A 384 10.45 -1.16 23.36
N MET A 385 9.97 -2.28 22.77
CA MET A 385 10.58 -3.59 22.96
C MET A 385 11.97 -3.65 22.33
N THR A 386 12.12 -3.13 21.10
CA THR A 386 13.40 -3.09 20.40
C THR A 386 14.34 -2.02 20.93
N GLY A 387 13.80 -0.90 21.44
CA GLY A 387 14.54 0.18 22.06
C GLY A 387 15.01 -0.10 23.50
N GLY A 388 14.57 -1.21 24.11
CA GLY A 388 14.92 -1.59 25.49
C GLY A 388 14.25 -0.72 26.57
N THR A 389 13.42 0.24 26.18
CA THR A 389 12.68 1.14 27.08
C THR A 389 11.44 0.48 27.68
N PHE A 390 10.97 -0.63 27.11
CA PHE A 390 9.81 -1.37 27.62
C PHE A 390 10.02 -1.84 29.07
N THR A 391 11.22 -2.28 29.43
CA THR A 391 11.54 -2.72 30.80
C THR A 391 11.47 -1.57 31.78
N ALA A 392 11.97 -0.38 31.41
CA ALA A 392 11.87 0.82 32.22
C ALA A 392 10.41 1.25 32.41
N LEU A 393 9.58 1.14 31.36
CA LEU A 393 8.15 1.43 31.43
C LEU A 393 7.42 0.52 32.43
N ARG A 394 7.81 -0.76 32.53
CA ARG A 394 7.25 -1.70 33.51
C ARG A 394 7.56 -1.34 34.97
N MET A 395 8.68 -0.66 35.22
CA MET A 395 9.07 -0.22 36.57
C MET A 395 8.30 1.03 37.02
N THR A 396 7.59 1.69 36.10
CA THR A 396 6.77 2.86 36.44
C THR A 396 5.41 2.43 36.99
N PRO A 397 4.75 3.25 37.85
CA PRO A 397 3.43 2.96 38.39
C PRO A 397 2.30 3.10 37.35
N VAL A 398 2.61 3.11 36.05
CA VAL A 398 1.64 3.37 34.99
C VAL A 398 0.98 2.07 34.56
N SER A 399 -0.36 2.05 34.55
CA SER A 399 -1.12 0.88 34.16
C SER A 399 -0.95 0.55 32.66
N PRO A 400 -1.03 -0.74 32.25
CA PRO A 400 -0.99 -1.14 30.84
C PRO A 400 -2.06 -0.45 29.98
N PHE A 401 -3.25 -0.22 30.55
CA PHE A 401 -4.33 0.50 29.88
C PHE A 401 -3.94 1.95 29.59
N THR A 402 -3.35 2.64 30.56
CA THR A 402 -2.85 4.01 30.38
C THR A 402 -1.77 4.07 29.31
N VAL A 403 -0.90 3.05 29.21
CA VAL A 403 0.10 2.95 28.15
C VAL A 403 -0.52 2.85 26.77
N ILE A 404 -1.45 1.90 26.59
CA ILE A 404 -2.06 1.62 25.30
C ILE A 404 -2.92 2.80 24.85
N PHE A 405 -3.83 3.29 25.70
CA PHE A 405 -4.67 4.44 25.35
C PHE A 405 -3.84 5.71 25.16
N GLY A 406 -2.71 5.86 25.89
CA GLY A 406 -1.82 7.00 25.72
C GLY A 406 -1.15 7.01 24.34
N LYS A 407 -0.59 5.86 23.95
CA LYS A 407 0.04 5.64 22.66
C LYS A 407 -0.96 5.71 21.50
N LEU A 408 -2.11 5.04 21.62
CA LEU A 408 -3.17 5.04 20.61
C LEU A 408 -3.77 6.44 20.40
N LYS A 409 -3.99 7.22 21.46
CA LYS A 409 -4.45 8.62 21.34
C LYS A 409 -3.44 9.50 20.60
N ALA A 410 -2.15 9.31 20.83
CA ALA A 410 -1.10 10.07 20.13
C ALA A 410 -1.07 9.73 18.64
N THR A 411 -1.18 8.45 18.28
CA THR A 411 -1.27 8.03 16.87
C THR A 411 -2.59 8.39 16.21
N PHE A 412 -3.70 8.39 16.95
CA PHE A 412 -4.96 8.89 16.43
C PHE A 412 -4.91 10.39 16.16
N PHE A 413 -4.27 11.18 17.03
CA PHE A 413 -4.06 12.60 16.76
C PHE A 413 -3.21 12.83 15.51
N TYR A 414 -2.21 11.97 15.25
CA TYR A 414 -1.47 11.98 13.99
C TYR A 414 -2.40 11.73 12.80
N ALA A 415 -3.25 10.69 12.87
CA ALA A 415 -4.24 10.39 11.84
C ALA A 415 -5.26 11.54 11.65
N LEU A 416 -5.67 12.21 12.73
CA LEU A 416 -6.61 13.33 12.72
C LEU A 416 -6.12 14.50 11.86
N ILE A 417 -4.80 14.76 11.84
CA ILE A 417 -4.23 15.81 10.98
C ILE A 417 -4.51 15.50 9.50
N PHE A 418 -4.42 14.22 9.10
CA PHE A 418 -4.79 13.79 7.75
C PHE A 418 -6.31 13.81 7.53
N LEU A 419 -7.10 13.48 8.55
CA LEU A 419 -8.56 13.59 8.49
C LEU A 419 -9.03 15.03 8.25
N ILE A 420 -8.40 16.00 8.89
CA ILE A 420 -8.73 17.43 8.74
C ILE A 420 -8.47 17.88 7.30
N SER A 421 -7.37 17.43 6.70
CA SER A 421 -7.08 17.64 5.26
C SER A 421 -8.20 17.07 4.37
N SER A 422 -8.80 15.94 4.78
CA SER A 422 -9.90 15.27 4.08
C SER A 422 -11.22 16.03 4.15
N ILE A 423 -11.50 16.66 5.29
CA ILE A 423 -12.74 17.44 5.52
C ILE A 423 -12.83 18.59 4.53
N PHE A 424 -11.71 19.27 4.23
CA PHE A 424 -11.70 20.36 3.26
C PHE A 424 -12.11 19.90 1.86
N ILE A 425 -11.67 18.71 1.45
CA ILE A 425 -12.02 18.11 0.16
C ILE A 425 -13.50 17.73 0.12
N LEU A 426 -14.02 17.13 1.19
CA LEU A 426 -15.44 16.76 1.28
C LEU A 426 -16.34 18.00 1.24
N LEU A 427 -15.92 19.10 1.88
CA LEU A 427 -16.65 20.36 1.88
C LEU A 427 -16.60 21.06 0.52
N ALA A 428 -15.46 21.00 -0.19
CA ALA A 428 -15.35 21.49 -1.56
C ALA A 428 -16.23 20.69 -2.54
N MET A 429 -16.30 19.36 -2.38
CA MET A 429 -17.17 18.50 -3.19
C MET A 429 -18.66 18.72 -2.92
N ALA A 430 -19.04 18.97 -1.66
CA ALA A 430 -20.41 19.32 -1.30
C ALA A 430 -20.86 20.64 -1.93
N TYR A 431 -19.91 21.56 -2.16
CA TYR A 431 -20.18 22.82 -2.85
C TYR A 431 -20.35 22.63 -4.37
N LEU A 432 -19.71 21.63 -4.97
CA LEU A 432 -19.75 21.33 -6.41
C LEU A 432 -20.92 20.40 -6.82
N GLU A 433 -21.78 20.02 -5.89
CA GLU A 433 -22.90 19.12 -6.19
C GLU A 433 -23.98 19.83 -7.04
N PRO A 434 -24.55 19.18 -8.08
CA PRO A 434 -25.49 19.84 -8.98
C PRO A 434 -26.75 20.33 -8.24
N THR A 435 -26.79 21.65 -8.05
CA THR A 435 -27.95 22.53 -8.24
C THR A 435 -29.30 22.05 -7.68
N THR A 436 -29.49 22.21 -6.37
CA THR A 436 -30.82 22.57 -5.79
C THR A 436 -30.69 23.54 -4.61
N SER A 437 -29.69 23.39 -3.73
CA SER A 437 -29.59 24.15 -2.48
C SER A 437 -28.83 25.48 -2.56
N PHE A 438 -27.74 25.58 -3.33
CA PHE A 438 -26.94 26.82 -3.43
C PHE A 438 -27.16 27.55 -4.77
N PRO A 439 -27.02 28.89 -4.82
CA PRO A 439 -27.09 29.65 -6.06
C PRO A 439 -25.83 29.41 -6.91
N ASP A 440 -25.96 29.47 -8.24
CA ASP A 440 -24.90 29.14 -9.22
C ASP A 440 -23.72 30.14 -9.21
N LYS A 441 -23.87 31.27 -8.52
CA LYS A 441 -22.82 32.29 -8.39
C LYS A 441 -21.76 31.89 -7.39
N SER A 442 -20.54 32.39 -7.61
CA SER A 442 -19.43 32.11 -6.71
C SER A 442 -19.70 32.69 -5.32
N VAL A 443 -19.19 32.04 -4.25
CA VAL A 443 -19.30 32.55 -2.86
C VAL A 443 -18.68 33.95 -2.72
N LEU A 444 -17.78 34.32 -3.63
CA LEU A 444 -17.09 35.60 -3.64
C LEU A 444 -17.93 36.73 -4.27
N ASP A 445 -19.04 36.40 -4.94
CA ASP A 445 -19.92 37.41 -5.52
C ASP A 445 -20.76 38.10 -4.44
N PRO A 446 -20.81 39.45 -4.41
CA PRO A 446 -21.60 40.20 -3.43
C PRO A 446 -23.11 39.86 -3.45
N SER A 447 -23.61 39.37 -4.59
CA SER A 447 -25.01 38.97 -4.79
C SER A 447 -25.33 37.55 -4.28
N PHE A 448 -24.35 36.77 -3.85
CA PHE A 448 -24.53 35.38 -3.39
C PHE A 448 -25.45 35.30 -2.17
N PHE A 449 -25.15 36.04 -1.10
CA PHE A 449 -25.92 36.02 0.14
C PHE A 449 -27.38 36.50 -0.02
N PRO A 450 -27.66 37.59 -0.76
CA PRO A 450 -29.02 38.01 -1.07
C PRO A 450 -29.84 36.95 -1.81
N GLU A 451 -29.27 36.29 -2.81
CA GLU A 451 -29.94 35.25 -3.59
C GLU A 451 -30.16 33.97 -2.79
N LEU A 452 -29.19 33.57 -1.96
CA LEU A 452 -29.33 32.47 -1.02
C LEU A 452 -30.51 32.72 -0.06
N TRP A 453 -30.58 33.92 0.52
CA TRP A 453 -31.68 34.29 1.41
C TRP A 453 -33.04 34.30 0.72
N LYS A 454 -33.08 34.68 -0.56
CA LYS A 454 -34.29 34.62 -1.37
C LYS A 454 -34.73 33.18 -1.63
N LYS A 455 -33.79 32.29 -1.94
CA LYS A 455 -34.05 30.87 -2.19
C LYS A 455 -34.55 30.15 -0.93
N ILE A 456 -33.92 30.41 0.22
CA ILE A 456 -34.35 29.89 1.53
C ILE A 456 -35.80 30.27 1.88
N ARG A 457 -36.26 31.48 1.49
CA ARG A 457 -37.64 31.93 1.77
C ARG A 457 -38.67 31.44 0.75
N THR A 458 -38.24 31.08 -0.45
CA THR A 458 -39.15 30.76 -1.57
C THR A 458 -39.34 29.25 -1.76
N GLU A 459 -38.35 28.43 -1.41
CA GLU A 459 -38.41 26.97 -1.49
C GLU A 459 -38.63 26.33 -0.11
N PRO A 460 -39.83 25.77 0.18
CA PRO A 460 -40.10 25.12 1.47
C PRO A 460 -39.31 23.81 1.67
N GLU A 461 -38.89 23.15 0.59
CA GLU A 461 -38.12 21.89 0.63
C GLU A 461 -36.60 22.11 0.80
N TRP A 462 -36.14 23.37 0.77
CA TRP A 462 -34.72 23.71 0.84
C TRP A 462 -34.03 23.12 2.07
N PHE A 463 -34.66 23.25 3.25
CA PHE A 463 -34.09 22.76 4.50
C PHE A 463 -33.99 21.23 4.55
N SER A 464 -34.96 20.52 3.94
CA SER A 464 -34.96 19.07 3.83
C SER A 464 -33.81 18.59 2.93
N ASN A 465 -33.64 19.21 1.77
CA ASN A 465 -32.55 18.90 0.82
C ASN A 465 -31.17 19.23 1.40
N PHE A 466 -31.06 20.35 2.11
CA PHE A 466 -29.87 20.70 2.87
C PHE A 466 -29.54 19.62 3.90
N CYS A 467 -30.49 19.25 4.77
CA CYS A 467 -30.28 18.23 5.79
C CYS A 467 -29.95 16.86 5.17
N TYR A 468 -30.57 16.49 4.05
CA TYR A 468 -30.28 15.25 3.32
C TYR A 468 -28.83 15.23 2.82
N THR A 469 -28.39 16.30 2.17
CA THR A 469 -27.03 16.44 1.62
C THR A 469 -25.99 16.36 2.75
N TYR A 470 -26.16 17.12 3.82
CA TYR A 470 -25.22 17.10 4.96
C TYR A 470 -25.28 15.81 5.78
N ARG A 471 -26.41 15.10 5.80
CA ARG A 471 -26.51 13.76 6.41
C ARG A 471 -25.60 12.76 5.70
N THR A 472 -25.54 12.79 4.36
CA THR A 472 -24.62 11.90 3.61
C THR A 472 -23.17 12.20 3.98
N LEU A 473 -22.77 13.47 4.02
CA LEU A 473 -21.42 13.89 4.47
C LEU A 473 -21.12 13.43 5.90
N GLY A 474 -22.09 13.51 6.81
CA GLY A 474 -21.96 13.03 8.19
C GLY A 474 -21.68 11.53 8.25
N VAL A 475 -22.44 10.72 7.51
CA VAL A 475 -22.21 9.26 7.42
C VAL A 475 -20.81 8.94 6.91
N TRP A 476 -20.31 9.74 5.97
CA TRP A 476 -18.98 9.52 5.40
C TRP A 476 -17.87 9.83 6.36
N ILE A 477 -17.97 10.96 7.07
CA ILE A 477 -17.01 11.32 8.12
C ILE A 477 -16.98 10.22 9.18
N ILE A 478 -18.13 9.63 9.51
CA ILE A 478 -18.22 8.49 10.44
C ILE A 478 -17.50 7.26 9.88
N ILE A 479 -17.79 6.83 8.64
CA ILE A 479 -17.13 5.67 8.01
C ILE A 479 -15.61 5.89 7.94
N LEU A 480 -15.20 7.10 7.55
CA LEU A 480 -13.80 7.47 7.39
C LEU A 480 -13.10 7.45 8.77
N LEU A 481 -13.65 8.13 9.79
CA LEU A 481 -13.09 8.12 11.15
C LEU A 481 -13.02 6.69 11.71
N LEU A 482 -14.08 5.91 11.56
CA LEU A 482 -14.14 4.54 12.05
C LEU A 482 -13.13 3.63 11.35
N SER A 483 -12.97 3.76 10.03
CA SER A 483 -11.94 3.05 9.26
C SER A 483 -10.54 3.40 9.73
N THR A 484 -10.24 4.67 10.00
CA THR A 484 -8.94 5.09 10.54
C THR A 484 -8.66 4.43 11.89
N MET A 485 -9.67 4.35 12.76
CA MET A 485 -9.56 3.69 14.04
C MET A 485 -9.31 2.19 13.88
N THR A 486 -9.99 1.52 12.93
CA THR A 486 -9.75 0.09 12.66
C THR A 486 -8.34 -0.18 12.16
N PHE A 487 -7.79 0.67 11.28
CA PHE A 487 -6.42 0.48 10.78
C PHE A 487 -5.36 0.78 11.84
N LEU A 488 -5.61 1.77 12.71
CA LEU A 488 -4.73 2.05 13.85
C LEU A 488 -4.77 0.92 14.90
N SER A 489 -5.97 0.40 15.22
CA SER A 489 -6.12 -0.70 16.17
C SER A 489 -5.57 -2.02 15.63
N ALA A 490 -5.71 -2.28 14.32
CA ALA A 490 -5.07 -3.41 13.64
C ALA A 490 -3.54 -3.37 13.75
N GLY A 491 -2.91 -2.20 13.56
CA GLY A 491 -1.47 -2.09 13.71
C GLY A 491 -0.97 -2.14 15.15
N LEU A 492 -1.77 -1.66 16.12
CA LEU A 492 -1.50 -1.91 17.54
C LEU A 492 -1.54 -3.43 17.85
N LEU A 493 -2.53 -4.15 17.32
CA LEU A 493 -2.63 -5.60 17.47
C LEU A 493 -1.38 -6.28 16.92
N ALA A 494 -1.01 -5.96 15.67
CA ALA A 494 0.21 -6.49 15.05
C ALA A 494 1.46 -6.17 15.89
N SER A 495 1.55 -4.96 16.43
CA SER A 495 2.65 -4.52 17.29
C SER A 495 2.73 -5.28 18.62
N SER A 496 1.62 -5.77 19.14
CA SER A 496 1.59 -6.49 20.43
C SER A 496 2.10 -7.94 20.33
N PHE A 497 2.03 -8.53 19.13
CA PHE A 497 2.48 -9.89 18.85
C PHE A 497 3.87 -9.96 18.22
N ALA A 498 4.24 -8.96 17.43
CA ALA A 498 5.52 -8.93 16.74
C ALA A 498 6.69 -8.68 17.71
N ARG A 499 7.85 -9.27 17.40
CA ARG A 499 9.10 -9.03 18.13
C ARG A 499 9.90 -7.83 17.59
N SER A 500 9.62 -7.42 16.36
CA SER A 500 10.32 -6.34 15.67
C SER A 500 9.34 -5.44 14.91
N THR A 501 9.72 -4.18 14.76
CA THR A 501 8.89 -3.15 14.10
C THR A 501 8.57 -3.51 12.64
N PRO A 502 9.48 -4.08 11.82
CA PRO A 502 9.14 -4.41 10.43
C PRO A 502 8.14 -5.55 10.34
N VAL A 503 8.23 -6.55 11.22
CA VAL A 503 7.25 -7.65 11.26
C VAL A 503 5.87 -7.13 11.67
N ALA A 504 5.81 -6.21 12.64
CA ALA A 504 4.55 -5.55 13.00
C ALA A 504 3.96 -4.77 11.83
N THR A 505 4.78 -4.00 11.10
CA THR A 505 4.31 -3.22 9.93
C THR A 505 3.71 -4.15 8.88
N ALA A 506 4.40 -5.25 8.55
CA ALA A 506 3.94 -6.20 7.53
C ALA A 506 2.62 -6.87 7.91
N VAL A 507 2.48 -7.32 9.17
CA VAL A 507 1.23 -7.92 9.66
C VAL A 507 0.10 -6.90 9.69
N ALA A 508 0.38 -5.66 10.08
CA ALA A 508 -0.61 -4.59 10.07
C ALA A 508 -1.12 -4.30 8.65
N TYR A 509 -0.21 -4.17 7.67
CA TYR A 509 -0.57 -4.02 6.26
C TYR A 509 -1.31 -5.22 5.68
N ALA A 510 -0.97 -6.44 6.11
CA ALA A 510 -1.71 -7.63 5.69
C ALA A 510 -3.17 -7.59 6.19
N ILE A 511 -3.39 -7.20 7.45
CA ILE A 511 -4.74 -7.04 8.01
C ILE A 511 -5.52 -5.96 7.26
N THR A 512 -4.92 -4.80 6.99
CA THR A 512 -5.61 -3.73 6.24
C THR A 512 -5.86 -4.10 4.78
N GLY A 513 -4.90 -4.76 4.13
CA GLY A 513 -5.05 -5.28 2.78
C GLY A 513 -6.17 -6.32 2.67
N ILE A 514 -6.32 -7.21 3.65
CA ILE A 514 -7.45 -8.15 3.72
C ILE A 514 -8.78 -7.38 3.81
N LEU A 515 -8.86 -6.37 4.69
CA LEU A 515 -10.09 -5.58 4.88
C LEU A 515 -10.48 -4.72 3.68
N CYS A 516 -9.52 -4.21 2.89
CA CYS A 516 -9.80 -3.32 1.76
C CYS A 516 -9.84 -4.02 0.40
N ILE A 517 -8.99 -5.02 0.17
CA ILE A 517 -8.82 -5.64 -1.16
C ILE A 517 -9.49 -7.01 -1.20
N VAL A 518 -9.20 -7.89 -0.23
CA VAL A 518 -9.71 -9.27 -0.26
C VAL A 518 -11.23 -9.31 -0.07
N THR A 519 -11.79 -8.38 0.69
CA THR A 519 -13.24 -8.22 0.84
C THR A 519 -13.96 -7.75 -0.44
N LEU A 520 -13.24 -7.23 -1.46
CA LEU A 520 -13.80 -6.91 -2.79
C LEU A 520 -13.87 -8.11 -3.73
N LEU A 521 -13.26 -9.24 -3.36
CA LEU A 521 -13.16 -10.45 -4.18
C LEU A 521 -14.51 -11.04 -4.62
N PRO A 522 -15.65 -10.84 -3.92
CA PRO A 522 -16.96 -11.25 -4.45
C PRO A 522 -17.40 -10.52 -5.72
N ILE A 523 -16.91 -9.30 -5.98
CA ILE A 523 -17.30 -8.49 -7.15
C ILE A 523 -16.87 -9.14 -8.49
N PRO A 524 -15.59 -9.53 -8.69
CA PRO A 524 -15.20 -10.21 -9.92
C PRO A 524 -15.68 -11.67 -10.01
N LEU A 525 -16.29 -12.23 -8.95
CA LEU A 525 -16.65 -13.64 -8.83
C LEU A 525 -18.13 -13.84 -8.45
N GLU A 526 -19.01 -12.93 -8.91
CA GLU A 526 -20.44 -12.92 -8.54
C GLU A 526 -21.13 -14.27 -8.78
N GLU A 527 -20.77 -15.00 -9.83
CA GLU A 527 -21.37 -16.30 -10.17
C GLU A 527 -21.01 -17.44 -9.21
N LYS A 528 -19.99 -17.29 -8.36
CA LYS A 528 -19.48 -18.37 -7.49
C LYS A 528 -19.82 -18.21 -6.03
N PHE A 529 -20.12 -16.99 -5.58
CA PHE A 529 -20.47 -16.74 -4.18
C PHE A 529 -21.99 -16.70 -4.01
N SER A 530 -22.49 -17.38 -2.98
CA SER A 530 -23.88 -17.19 -2.54
C SER A 530 -24.10 -15.72 -2.16
N HIS A 531 -25.28 -15.16 -2.48
CA HIS A 531 -25.66 -13.79 -2.14
C HIS A 531 -25.41 -13.44 -0.67
N GLY A 532 -25.65 -14.38 0.26
CA GLY A 532 -25.40 -14.17 1.70
C GLY A 532 -23.91 -14.03 2.04
N MET A 533 -23.04 -14.82 1.41
CA MET A 533 -21.60 -14.76 1.61
C MET A 533 -21.00 -13.48 1.01
N SER A 534 -21.48 -13.08 -0.17
CA SER A 534 -21.07 -11.82 -0.81
C SER A 534 -21.42 -10.63 0.07
N ASN A 535 -22.66 -10.56 0.57
CA ASN A 535 -23.11 -9.50 1.47
C ASN A 535 -22.25 -9.43 2.75
N PHE A 536 -21.96 -10.59 3.35
CA PHE A 536 -21.12 -10.67 4.55
C PHE A 536 -19.69 -10.17 4.30
N LEU A 537 -19.05 -10.58 3.19
CA LEU A 537 -17.69 -10.16 2.85
C LEU A 537 -17.63 -8.66 2.52
N LEU A 538 -18.59 -8.16 1.74
CA LEU A 538 -18.67 -6.75 1.36
C LEU A 538 -18.96 -5.85 2.57
N ALA A 539 -19.70 -6.34 3.58
CA ALA A 539 -19.98 -5.60 4.80
C ALA A 539 -18.71 -5.25 5.59
N PHE A 540 -17.59 -5.96 5.43
CA PHE A 540 -16.32 -5.59 6.08
C PHE A 540 -15.59 -4.43 5.39
N ASN A 541 -15.94 -4.12 4.14
CA ASN A 541 -15.16 -3.19 3.34
C ASN A 541 -15.64 -1.73 3.49
N PRO A 542 -14.83 -0.82 4.09
CA PRO A 542 -15.21 0.58 4.25
C PRO A 542 -15.38 1.31 2.90
N ILE A 543 -14.69 0.85 1.84
CA ILE A 543 -14.79 1.43 0.50
C ILE A 543 -16.19 1.15 -0.07
N VAL A 544 -16.66 -0.09 0.00
CA VAL A 544 -17.98 -0.49 -0.50
C VAL A 544 -19.10 0.25 0.24
N ALA A 545 -18.97 0.36 1.56
CA ALA A 545 -19.90 1.13 2.38
C ALA A 545 -19.97 2.60 1.94
N ALA A 546 -18.82 3.22 1.66
CA ALA A 546 -18.80 4.59 1.18
C ALA A 546 -19.37 4.73 -0.24
N MET A 547 -19.07 3.80 -1.14
CA MET A 547 -19.61 3.78 -2.51
C MET A 547 -21.14 3.71 -2.53
N GLN A 548 -21.74 2.87 -1.67
CA GLN A 548 -23.19 2.74 -1.56
C GLN A 548 -23.89 4.02 -1.08
N VAL A 549 -23.26 4.79 -0.19
CA VAL A 549 -23.83 6.08 0.27
C VAL A 549 -23.68 7.17 -0.80
N THR A 550 -22.73 7.02 -1.72
CA THR A 550 -22.42 8.01 -2.76
C THR A 550 -23.26 7.89 -4.01
N SER A 551 -23.51 6.65 -4.41
CA SER A 551 -24.00 6.30 -5.72
C SER A 551 -25.02 5.19 -5.58
N ASP A 552 -25.86 5.03 -6.58
CA ASP A 552 -26.79 3.91 -6.70
C ASP A 552 -26.10 2.54 -6.91
N SER A 553 -24.79 2.46 -6.70
CA SER A 553 -24.02 1.22 -6.72
C SER A 553 -24.42 0.30 -5.56
N PHE A 554 -24.46 -1.02 -5.81
CA PHE A 554 -24.83 -2.04 -4.83
C PHE A 554 -26.29 -1.99 -4.32
N LYS A 555 -27.25 -1.56 -5.17
CA LYS A 555 -28.70 -1.70 -4.89
C LYS A 555 -29.12 -3.12 -4.52
N ASN A 556 -28.43 -4.13 -5.05
CA ASN A 556 -28.69 -5.55 -4.79
C ASN A 556 -28.44 -5.96 -3.32
N TYR A 557 -27.77 -5.13 -2.52
CA TYR A 557 -27.40 -5.40 -1.14
C TYR A 557 -27.84 -4.25 -0.21
N PRO A 558 -29.12 -4.23 0.23
CA PRO A 558 -29.64 -3.13 1.03
C PRO A 558 -28.96 -3.05 2.40
N GLY A 559 -28.53 -1.84 2.80
CA GLY A 559 -28.05 -1.56 4.15
C GLY A 559 -26.60 -1.95 4.46
N LEU A 560 -25.76 -2.21 3.44
CA LEU A 560 -24.32 -2.51 3.62
C LEU A 560 -23.59 -1.45 4.45
N TRP A 561 -23.88 -0.16 4.25
CA TRP A 561 -23.20 0.91 5.00
C TRP A 561 -23.45 0.84 6.51
N ILE A 562 -24.66 0.45 6.94
CA ILE A 562 -25.02 0.26 8.36
C ILE A 562 -24.28 -0.95 8.91
N GLN A 563 -24.31 -2.07 8.17
CA GLN A 563 -23.60 -3.28 8.54
C GLN A 563 -22.10 -3.03 8.69
N ASN A 564 -21.52 -2.22 7.81
CA ASN A 564 -20.11 -1.83 7.86
C ASN A 564 -19.76 -1.06 9.13
N ILE A 565 -20.59 -0.11 9.55
CA ILE A 565 -20.36 0.61 10.80
C ILE A 565 -20.34 -0.36 11.99
N PHE A 566 -21.26 -1.32 12.05
CA PHE A 566 -21.28 -2.32 13.11
C PHE A 566 -20.08 -3.27 13.06
N THR A 567 -19.68 -3.75 11.86
CA THR A 567 -18.53 -4.65 11.71
C THR A 567 -17.22 -3.95 12.06
N LEU A 568 -17.01 -2.70 11.65
CA LEU A 568 -15.81 -1.94 12.01
C LEU A 568 -15.78 -1.58 13.51
N LEU A 569 -16.91 -1.29 14.14
CA LEU A 569 -16.98 -1.14 15.61
C LEU A 569 -16.62 -2.45 16.32
N GLY A 570 -17.18 -3.58 15.86
CA GLY A 570 -16.87 -4.91 16.39
C GLY A 570 -15.39 -5.26 16.25
N LEU A 571 -14.80 -5.02 15.07
CA LEU A 571 -13.37 -5.22 14.82
C LEU A 571 -12.51 -4.34 15.72
N ASN A 572 -12.85 -3.07 15.90
CA ASN A 572 -12.13 -2.18 16.81
C ASN A 572 -12.14 -2.71 18.25
N LEU A 573 -13.30 -3.14 18.76
CA LEU A 573 -13.41 -3.72 20.10
C LEU A 573 -12.60 -5.02 20.22
N CYS A 574 -12.65 -5.89 19.21
CA CYS A 574 -11.86 -7.11 19.16
C CYS A 574 -10.35 -6.82 19.16
N PHE A 575 -9.88 -5.97 18.25
CA PHE A 575 -8.46 -5.63 18.14
C PHE A 575 -7.93 -4.95 19.39
N LEU A 576 -8.68 -4.03 19.98
CA LEU A 576 -8.29 -3.36 21.22
C LEU A 576 -8.27 -4.34 22.41
N SER A 577 -9.30 -5.16 22.59
CA SER A 577 -9.36 -6.11 23.71
C SER A 577 -8.22 -7.14 23.65
N VAL A 578 -7.95 -7.71 22.48
CA VAL A 578 -6.84 -8.64 22.26
C VAL A 578 -5.49 -7.96 22.49
N SER A 579 -5.29 -6.75 21.96
CA SER A 579 -4.06 -5.98 22.18
C SER A 579 -3.83 -5.66 23.65
N VAL A 580 -4.89 -5.27 24.36
CA VAL A 580 -4.85 -4.99 25.81
C VAL A 580 -4.50 -6.24 26.59
N ALA A 581 -5.19 -7.37 26.35
CA ALA A 581 -4.89 -8.63 27.01
C ALA A 581 -3.43 -9.03 26.79
N ARG A 582 -2.92 -8.88 25.56
CA ARG A 582 -1.54 -9.22 25.22
C ARG A 582 -0.53 -8.32 25.91
N VAL A 583 -0.75 -7.00 25.93
CA VAL A 583 0.15 -6.06 26.62
C VAL A 583 0.10 -6.26 28.13
N CYS A 584 -1.07 -6.50 28.73
CA CYS A 584 -1.20 -6.87 30.13
C CYS A 584 -0.38 -8.13 30.46
N TRP A 585 -0.42 -9.14 29.59
CA TRP A 585 0.42 -10.32 29.72
C TRP A 585 1.92 -9.99 29.62
N LEU A 586 2.32 -9.13 28.67
CA LEU A 586 3.71 -8.67 28.55
C LEU A 586 4.19 -7.93 29.80
N PHE A 587 3.34 -7.12 30.43
CA PHE A 587 3.68 -6.42 31.68
C PHE A 587 3.85 -7.38 32.87
N ARG A 588 3.05 -8.46 32.93
CA ARG A 588 3.11 -9.45 34.01
C ARG A 588 4.25 -10.44 33.88
N LYS A 589 4.74 -10.69 32.66
CA LYS A 589 5.82 -11.66 32.42
C LYS A 589 7.16 -11.11 32.94
N GLN A 590 7.51 -11.47 34.16
CA GLN A 590 8.87 -11.37 34.68
C GLN A 590 9.75 -12.35 33.88
N THR A 591 10.78 -11.83 33.22
CA THR A 591 11.82 -12.66 32.58
C THR A 591 12.80 -13.15 33.61
#